data_AF-A0A832J3I8-F1
#
_entry.id   AF-A0A832J3I8-F1
#
_cell.length_a   1.000
_cell.length_b   1.000
_cell.length_c   1.000
_cell.angle_alpha   90.00
_cell.angle_beta   90.00
_cell.angle_gamma   90.00
#
_symmetry.space_group_name_H-M   'P 1'
#
loop_
_entity.id
_entity.type
_entity.pdbx_description
1 polymer ?
#
loop_
_entity_poly.entity_id
_entity_poly.type
_entity_poly.pdbx_seq_one_letter_code
_entity_poly.pdbx_strand_id
1 'polypeptide(L)' 'MSKMIFDNKLHVGNRLMDREHAILIEYINTLQDLVDGDSSRHLVGQVLEGLIQYTKTHFYVEEELMHAFRYPDYVKHIQA' A
#
# COMPACT_ATOMS: atom_id res chain seq x y z
N MET A 1 16.48 0.86 -10.43
CA MET A 1 16.69 1.59 -9.14
C MET A 1 16.71 0.61 -7.96
N SER A 2 16.98 1.05 -6.72
CA SER A 2 16.88 0.15 -5.54
C SER A 2 15.42 -0.20 -5.26
N LYS A 3 15.14 -1.44 -4.86
CA LYS A 3 13.80 -1.85 -4.43
C LYS A 3 13.46 -1.31 -3.04
N MET A 4 12.18 -1.05 -2.79
CA MET A 4 11.67 -0.83 -1.45
C MET A 4 11.65 -2.15 -0.68
N ILE A 5 12.06 -2.12 0.59
CA ILE A 5 12.08 -3.28 1.47
C ILE A 5 11.09 -3.01 2.60
N PHE A 6 10.19 -3.96 2.84
CA PHE A 6 9.38 -3.95 4.05
C PHE A 6 10.26 -4.34 5.23
N ASP A 7 10.58 -3.38 6.10
CA ASP A 7 11.44 -3.58 7.27
C ASP A 7 10.72 -3.16 8.57
N ASN A 8 11.45 -3.23 9.69
CA ASN A 8 10.92 -2.90 11.01
C ASN A 8 10.44 -1.44 11.14
N LYS A 9 10.85 -0.53 10.26
CA LYS A 9 10.39 0.88 10.29
C LYS A 9 8.97 1.03 9.73
N LEU A 10 8.50 0.04 8.98
CA LEU A 10 7.17 0.02 8.36
C LEU A 10 6.18 -0.87 9.15
N HIS A 11 6.66 -1.55 10.19
CA HIS A 11 5.79 -2.31 11.09
C HIS A 11 5.01 -1.38 12.02
N VAL A 12 3.70 -1.59 12.06
CA VAL A 12 2.79 -0.92 13.00
C VAL A 12 2.32 -1.86 14.12
N GLY A 13 2.76 -3.12 14.11
CA GLY A 13 2.47 -4.10 15.15
C GLY A 13 1.09 -4.74 15.03
N ASN A 14 0.32 -4.37 14.00
CA ASN A 14 -0.92 -5.03 13.61
C ASN A 14 -0.64 -5.96 12.43
N ARG A 15 -0.76 -7.27 12.64
CA ARG A 15 -0.44 -8.30 11.63
C ARG A 15 -1.19 -8.13 10.31
N LEU A 16 -2.42 -7.61 10.34
CA LEU A 16 -3.18 -7.37 9.11
C LEU A 16 -2.59 -6.17 8.36
N MET A 17 -2.38 -5.05 9.03
CA MET A 17 -1.82 -3.83 8.43
C MET A 17 -0.40 -4.05 7.91
N ASP A 18 0.45 -4.75 8.68
CA ASP A 18 1.81 -5.09 8.26
C ASP A 18 1.81 -5.94 6.98
N ARG A 19 0.85 -6.85 6.84
CA ARG A 19 0.68 -7.66 5.63
C ARG A 19 0.20 -6.81 4.45
N GLU A 20 -0.76 -5.91 4.65
CA GLU A 20 -1.25 -5.04 3.58
C GLU A 20 -0.18 -4.05 3.10
N HIS A 21 0.63 -3.50 4.01
CA HIS A 21 1.79 -2.66 3.68
C HIS A 21 2.82 -3.42 2.85
N ALA A 22 3.13 -4.68 3.20
CA ALA A 22 4.04 -5.51 2.41
C ALA A 22 3.52 -5.72 0.98
N ILE A 23 2.21 -5.95 0.80
CA ILE A 23 1.58 -6.09 -0.52
C ILE A 23 1.66 -4.78 -1.32
N LEU A 24 1.43 -3.62 -0.70
CA LEU A 24 1.61 -2.32 -1.36
C LEU A 24 3.05 -2.13 -1.85
N ILE A 25 4.04 -2.53 -1.06
CA ILE A 25 5.46 -2.48 -1.44
C ILE A 25 5.76 -3.44 -2.60
N GLU A 26 5.15 -4.63 -2.62
CA GLU A 26 5.25 -5.54 -3.77
C GLU A 26 4.71 -4.89 -5.05
N TYR A 27 3.53 -4.27 -5.01
CA TYR A 27 2.97 -3.53 -6.15
C TYR A 27 3.91 -2.41 -6.62
N ILE A 28 4.47 -1.62 -5.70
CA ILE A 28 5.41 -0.54 -6.03
C ILE A 28 6.67 -1.10 -6.71
N ASN A 29 7.25 -2.16 -6.15
CA ASN A 29 8.43 -2.81 -6.71
C ASN A 29 8.15 -3.42 -8.09
N THR A 30 6.99 -4.04 -8.29
CA THR A 30 6.58 -4.56 -9.60
C THR A 30 6.39 -3.42 -10.61
N LEU A 31 5.75 -2.32 -10.21
CA LEU A 31 5.59 -1.16 -11.08
C LEU A 31 6.96 -0.60 -11.50
N GLN A 32 7.90 -0.49 -10.56
CA GLN A 32 9.26 -0.05 -10.83
C GLN A 32 9.99 -0.98 -11.80
N ASP A 33 9.91 -2.30 -11.61
CA ASP A 33 10.54 -3.28 -12.51
C ASP A 33 9.99 -3.17 -13.94
N LEU A 34 8.67 -2.93 -14.09
CA LEU A 34 8.04 -2.77 -15.41
C LEU A 34 8.49 -1.49 -16.12
N VAL A 35 8.61 -0.39 -15.37
CA VAL A 35 9.09 0.90 -15.90
C VAL A 35 10.57 0.82 -16.27
N ASP A 36 11.41 0.22 -15.42
CA ASP A 36 12.84 0.06 -15.66
C ASP A 36 13.12 -0.93 -16.82
N GLY A 37 12.24 -1.91 -17.04
CA GLY A 37 12.36 -2.95 -18.07
C GLY A 37 11.79 -2.61 -19.45
N ASP A 38 11.42 -1.35 -19.71
CA ASP A 38 10.78 -0.90 -20.97
C ASP A 38 9.54 -1.73 -21.36
N SER A 39 8.74 -2.11 -20.35
CA SER A 39 7.51 -2.86 -20.57
C SER A 39 6.45 -2.04 -21.30
N SER A 40 5.50 -2.72 -21.95
CA SER A 40 4.41 -2.03 -22.64
C SER A 40 3.60 -1.13 -21.70
N ARG A 41 3.16 0.02 -22.21
CA ARG A 41 2.30 0.96 -21.46
C ARG A 41 1.02 0.31 -20.92
N HIS A 42 0.50 -0.69 -21.64
CA HIS A 42 -0.68 -1.43 -21.20
C HIS A 42 -0.41 -2.19 -19.89
N LEU A 43 0.69 -2.91 -19.81
CA LEU A 43 1.06 -3.69 -18.62
C LEU A 43 1.38 -2.78 -17.42
N VAL A 44 2.09 -1.68 -17.66
CA VAL A 44 2.34 -0.64 -16.64
C VAL A 44 1.01 -0.08 -16.12
N GLY A 45 0.06 0.21 -17.02
CA GLY A 45 -1.27 0.68 -16.66
C GLY A 45 -2.04 -0.31 -15.80
N GLN A 46 -2.00 -1.61 -16.13
CA GLN A 46 -2.66 -2.67 -15.35
C GLN A 46 -2.12 -2.77 -13.92
N VAL A 47 -0.80 -2.75 -13.74
CA VAL A 47 -0.20 -2.81 -12.40
C VAL A 47 -0.47 -1.55 -11.60
N LEU A 48 -0.41 -0.38 -12.25
CA LEU A 48 -0.75 0.89 -11.61
C LEU A 48 -2.22 0.93 -11.16
N GLU A 49 -3.15 0.46 -11.98
CA GLU A 49 -4.57 0.36 -11.62
C GLU A 49 -4.77 -0.59 -10.44
N GLY A 50 -4.07 -1.73 -10.43
CA GLY A 50 -4.05 -2.66 -9.30
C GLY A 50 -3.54 -2.01 -8.01
N LEU A 51 -2.43 -1.27 -8.08
CA LEU A 51 -1.88 -0.55 -6.93
C LEU A 51 -2.86 0.49 -6.39
N ILE A 52 -3.49 1.28 -7.27
CA ILE A 52 -4.50 2.29 -6.88
C ILE A 52 -5.68 1.60 -6.19
N GLN A 53 -6.20 0.52 -6.76
CA GLN A 53 -7.35 -0.17 -6.21
C GLN A 53 -7.02 -0.82 -4.85
N TYR A 54 -5.83 -1.40 -4.71
CA TYR A 54 -5.41 -2.00 -3.45
C TYR A 54 -5.17 -0.93 -2.37
N THR A 55 -4.61 0.21 -2.73
CA THR A 55 -4.42 1.36 -1.82
C THR A 55 -5.75 1.85 -1.25
N LYS A 56 -6.80 1.96 -2.09
CA LYS A 56 -8.15 2.33 -1.62
C LYS A 56 -8.72 1.31 -0.64
N THR A 57 -8.57 0.02 -0.95
CA THR A 57 -9.03 -1.06 -0.06
C THR A 57 -8.29 -1.03 1.27
N HIS A 58 -6.96 -0.86 1.24
CA HIS A 58 -6.13 -0.78 2.44
C HIS A 58 -6.58 0.36 3.37
N PHE A 59 -6.75 1.58 2.84
CA PHE A 59 -7.23 2.70 3.66
C PHE A 59 -8.62 2.44 4.23
N TYR A 60 -9.54 1.91 3.43
CA TYR A 60 -10.87 1.54 3.93
C TYR A 60 -10.78 0.55 5.10
N VAL A 61 -9.97 -0.50 5.01
CA VAL A 61 -9.81 -1.49 6.09
C VAL A 61 -9.18 -0.86 7.34
N GLU A 62 -8.14 -0.05 7.17
CA GLU A 62 -7.47 0.66 8.26
C GLU A 62 -8.43 1.61 8.98
N GLU A 63 -9.18 2.40 8.23
CA GLU A 63 -10.15 3.37 8.75
C GLU A 63 -11.30 2.69 9.48
N GLU A 64 -11.83 1.57 8.95
CA GLU A 64 -12.86 0.79 9.62
C GLU A 64 -12.35 0.21 10.95
N LEU A 65 -11.11 -0.27 11.00
CA LEU A 65 -10.48 -0.71 12.24
C LEU A 65 -10.31 0.44 13.23
N MET A 66 -9.75 1.56 12.78
CA MET A 66 -9.57 2.75 13.62
C MET A 66 -10.90 3.24 14.20
N HIS A 67 -11.94 3.30 13.37
CA HIS A 67 -13.27 3.70 13.79
C HIS A 67 -13.88 2.70 14.80
N ALA A 68 -13.85 1.40 14.49
CA ALA A 68 -14.40 0.35 15.35
C ALA A 68 -13.76 0.32 16.74
N PHE A 69 -12.46 0.61 16.83
CA PHE A 69 -11.72 0.64 18.09
C PHE A 69 -11.58 2.04 18.71
N ARG A 70 -12.24 3.06 18.15
CA ARG A 70 -12.20 4.46 18.62
C ARG A 70 -10.76 4.99 18.75
N TYR A 71 -9.95 4.75 17.74
CA TYR A 71 -8.58 5.25 17.68
C TYR A 71 -8.55 6.78 17.87
N PRO A 72 -7.79 7.32 18.84
CA PRO A 72 -7.84 8.75 19.18
C PRO A 72 -7.57 9.70 18.01
N ASP A 73 -6.70 9.30 17.09
CA ASP A 73 -6.28 10.14 15.96
C ASP A 73 -7.01 9.82 14.65
N TYR A 74 -8.12 9.05 14.69
CA TYR A 74 -8.89 8.66 13.50
C TYR A 74 -9.23 9.84 12.58
N VAL A 75 -9.76 10.94 13.14
CA VAL A 75 -10.13 12.14 12.37
C VAL A 75 -8.94 12.76 11.66
N LYS A 76 -7.76 12.72 12.28
CA LYS A 76 -6.53 13.24 11.69
C LYS A 76 -6.02 12.31 10.57
N HIS A 77 -6.18 10.99 10.74
CA HIS A 77 -5.76 10.00 9.76
C HIS A 77 -6.55 10.11 8.45
N ILE A 78 -7.88 10.23 8.50
CA ILE A 78 -8.75 10.31 7.30
C ILE A 78 -8.62 11.63 6.51
N GLN A 79 -7.88 12.61 7.03
CA GLN A 79 -7.64 13.91 6.39
C GLN A 79 -6.27 14.01 5.71
N ALA A 80 -5.42 12.99 5.86
CA ALA A 80 -4.07 12.94 5.29
C ALA A 80 -4.09 12.55 3.81
#